data_AF-A0A2G5SAW2-F1
#
_entry.id   AF-A0A2G5SAW2-F1
#
_cell.length_a   1.000
_cell.length_b   1.000
_cell.length_c   1.000
_cell.angle_alpha   90.00
_cell.angle_beta   90.00
_cell.angle_gamma   90.00
#
_symmetry.space_group_name_H-M   'P 1'
#
loop_
_entity.id
_entity.type
_entity.pdbx_description
1 polymer ?
#
loop_
_entity_poly.entity_id
_entity_poly.type
_entity_poly.pdbx_seq_one_letter_code
_entity_poly.pdbx_strand_id
1 'polypeptide(L)'
;MNRNRRGLKSGDVVWAGAYPAFILRQKNSNRWVVEYFGFSNPIGTEKIENLIAFHVRDFVPCPAGESAANFAEAMAETIQFLVDDGCEWGADGRRTVPPSFAQKYGLVRHLEVAMDRTLDQELDDTIEEEYEVGAPNHRLRRRNQIIAFVVTFLLVVLWYFMN
;
A
#
# COMPACT_ATOMS: atom_id res chain seq x y z
N MET A 1 15.25 2.71 23.71
CA MET A 1 14.35 1.81 22.96
C MET A 1 13.88 2.55 21.71
N ASN A 2 14.45 2.22 20.55
CA ASN A 2 14.22 2.92 19.27
C ASN A 2 12.73 2.93 18.89
N ARG A 3 12.04 4.05 19.12
CA ARG A 3 10.75 4.36 18.48
C ARG A 3 11.05 4.64 16.99
N ASN A 4 11.23 3.58 16.20
CA ASN A 4 11.38 3.70 14.76
C ASN A 4 10.25 4.57 14.19
N ARG A 5 10.63 5.72 13.63
CA ARG A 5 10.04 6.44 12.50
C ARG A 5 8.72 5.82 11.98
N ARG A 6 7.57 6.20 12.55
CA ARG A 6 6.22 5.82 12.04
C ARG A 6 5.80 6.67 10.83
N GLY A 7 6.75 6.95 9.94
CA GLY A 7 6.51 7.63 8.67
C GLY A 7 6.10 6.63 7.59
N LEU A 8 5.61 7.14 6.47
CA LEU A 8 5.42 6.35 5.26
C LEU A 8 6.76 6.12 4.56
N LYS A 9 6.91 5.02 3.83
CA LYS A 9 8.08 4.67 3.01
C LYS A 9 7.67 4.04 1.68
N SER A 10 8.62 3.97 0.75
CA SER A 10 8.47 3.14 -0.45
C SER A 10 8.17 1.69 -0.07
N GLY A 11 7.20 1.09 -0.76
CA GLY A 11 6.74 -0.26 -0.43
C GLY A 11 5.46 -0.31 0.40
N ASP A 12 5.08 0.79 1.05
CA ASP A 12 3.88 0.82 1.87
C ASP A 12 2.60 0.81 1.01
N VAL A 13 1.57 0.14 1.50
CA VAL A 13 0.20 0.16 0.96
C VAL A 13 -0.65 1.12 1.80
N VAL A 14 -1.32 2.04 1.13
CA VAL A 14 -2.03 3.17 1.74
C VAL A 14 -3.38 3.41 1.10
N TRP A 15 -4.26 4.05 1.85
CA TRP A 15 -5.32 4.85 1.27
C TRP A 15 -4.72 6.14 0.71
N ALA A 16 -4.91 6.36 -0.59
CA ALA A 16 -4.64 7.59 -1.31
C ALA A 16 -5.97 8.30 -1.60
N GLY A 17 -6.40 9.16 -0.66
CA GLY A 17 -7.76 9.65 -0.63
C GLY A 17 -8.76 8.50 -0.42
N ALA A 18 -9.68 8.30 -1.37
CA ALA A 18 -10.68 7.23 -1.30
C ALA A 18 -10.29 5.96 -2.07
N TYR A 19 -9.04 5.84 -2.53
CA TYR A 19 -8.59 4.72 -3.36
C TYR A 19 -7.34 4.05 -2.78
N PRO A 20 -7.21 2.71 -2.80
CA PRO A 20 -5.99 2.04 -2.36
C PRO A 20 -4.82 2.26 -3.33
N ALA A 21 -3.61 2.42 -2.79
CA ALA A 21 -2.41 2.64 -3.58
C ALA A 21 -1.15 2.09 -2.91
N PHE A 22 -0.14 1.80 -3.73
CA PHE A 22 1.19 1.37 -3.35
C PHE A 22 2.17 2.55 -3.48
N ILE A 23 2.96 2.82 -2.45
CA ILE A 23 3.94 3.91 -2.47
C ILE A 23 5.18 3.49 -3.25
N LEU A 24 5.47 4.21 -4.35
CA LEU A 24 6.67 3.99 -5.14
C LEU A 24 7.87 4.72 -4.54
N ARG A 25 7.73 6.02 -4.27
CA ARG A 25 8.80 6.88 -3.75
C ARG A 25 8.30 8.21 -3.22
N GLN A 26 9.08 8.82 -2.36
CA GLN A 26 8.89 10.21 -1.99
C GLN A 26 9.28 11.12 -3.17
N LYS A 27 8.43 12.08 -3.52
CA LYS A 27 8.72 13.09 -4.55
C LYS A 27 9.38 14.32 -3.93
N ASN A 28 8.88 14.76 -2.77
CA ASN A 28 9.44 15.82 -1.94
C ASN A 28 8.88 15.69 -0.51
N SER A 29 9.20 16.64 0.38
CA SER A 29 8.80 16.61 1.79
C SER A 29 7.29 16.42 2.03
N ASN A 30 6.43 16.83 1.10
CA ASN A 30 4.98 16.78 1.25
C ASN A 30 4.26 15.93 0.19
N ARG A 31 4.98 15.34 -0.77
CA ARG A 31 4.37 14.60 -1.89
C ARG A 31 5.04 13.26 -2.14
N TRP A 32 4.21 12.30 -2.52
CA TRP A 32 4.59 10.92 -2.79
C TRP A 32 4.10 10.51 -4.17
N VAL A 33 4.89 9.70 -4.85
CA VAL A 33 4.47 9.02 -6.08
C VAL A 33 3.85 7.69 -5.68
N VAL A 34 2.64 7.45 -6.16
CA VAL A 34 1.85 6.25 -5.81
C VAL A 34 1.38 5.56 -7.08
N GLU A 35 1.26 4.24 -7.02
CA GLU A 35 0.65 3.38 -8.03
C GLU A 35 -0.69 2.92 -7.46
N TYR A 36 -1.80 3.31 -8.08
CA TYR A 36 -3.14 2.89 -7.62
C TYR A 36 -3.38 1.43 -7.97
N PHE A 37 -4.02 0.67 -7.09
CA PHE A 37 -4.41 -0.72 -7.38
C PHE A 37 -5.57 -0.78 -8.39
N GLY A 38 -5.80 -1.94 -9.00
CA GLY A 38 -6.87 -2.17 -9.96
C GLY A 38 -6.48 -1.87 -11.41
N PHE A 39 -7.50 -1.59 -12.24
CA PHE A 39 -7.31 -1.56 -13.68
C PHE A 39 -6.28 -0.50 -14.13
N SER A 40 -5.29 -0.93 -14.92
CA SER A 40 -4.19 -0.16 -15.51
C SER A 40 -3.09 0.35 -14.57
N ASN A 41 -3.20 0.12 -13.26
CA ASN A 41 -2.24 0.57 -12.23
C ASN A 41 -1.70 2.00 -12.47
N PRO A 42 -2.58 3.01 -12.58
CA PRO A 42 -2.16 4.34 -12.95
C PRO A 42 -1.23 4.94 -11.88
N ILE A 43 -0.22 5.68 -12.34
CA ILE A 43 0.74 6.35 -11.46
C ILE A 43 0.29 7.78 -11.20
N GLY A 44 0.16 8.14 -9.93
CA GLY A 44 -0.24 9.47 -9.48
C GLY A 44 0.79 10.14 -8.58
N THR A 45 0.47 11.37 -8.15
CA THR A 45 1.21 12.06 -7.09
C THR A 45 0.24 12.54 -6.02
N GLU A 46 0.42 12.07 -4.80
CA GLU A 46 -0.42 12.44 -3.66
C GLU A 46 0.30 13.29 -2.64
N LYS A 47 -0.46 14.11 -1.92
CA LYS A 47 0.05 14.82 -0.75
C LYS A 47 0.03 13.90 0.46
N ILE A 48 0.97 14.07 1.39
CA ILE A 48 1.03 13.24 2.60
C ILE A 48 -0.28 13.28 3.39
N GLU A 49 -0.98 14.42 3.45
CA GLU A 49 -2.26 14.58 4.15
C GLU A 49 -3.37 13.65 3.63
N ASN A 50 -3.29 13.24 2.37
CA ASN A 50 -4.21 12.29 1.73
C ASN A 50 -3.74 10.83 1.84
N LEU A 51 -2.67 10.55 2.60
CA LEU A 51 -2.12 9.21 2.75
C LEU A 51 -2.28 8.70 4.18
N ILE A 52 -2.88 7.51 4.30
CA ILE A 52 -3.08 6.80 5.56
C ILE A 52 -2.75 5.32 5.31
N ALA A 53 -2.16 4.62 6.29
CA ALA A 53 -1.97 3.17 6.16
C ALA A 53 -3.28 2.49 5.79
N PHE A 54 -3.23 1.60 4.80
CA PHE A 54 -4.34 0.72 4.50
C PHE A 54 -4.43 -0.40 5.55
N HIS A 55 -5.64 -0.80 5.90
CA HIS A 55 -5.88 -1.98 6.72
C HIS A 55 -6.92 -2.87 6.04
N VAL A 56 -6.74 -4.19 6.08
CA VAL A 56 -7.61 -5.15 5.37
C VAL A 56 -9.09 -5.11 5.81
N ARG A 57 -9.39 -4.54 6.99
CA ARG A 57 -10.76 -4.35 7.49
C ARG A 57 -11.30 -2.92 7.35
N ASP A 58 -10.57 -2.04 6.68
CA ASP A 58 -11.06 -0.69 6.41
C ASP A 58 -12.20 -0.71 5.40
N PHE A 59 -13.14 0.23 5.56
CA PHE A 59 -14.22 0.46 4.61
C PHE A 59 -14.20 1.91 4.12
N VAL A 60 -14.29 2.10 2.81
CA VAL A 60 -14.46 3.41 2.16
C VAL A 60 -15.56 3.24 1.10
N PRO A 61 -16.55 4.14 1.02
CA PRO A 61 -17.54 4.10 -0.05
C PRO A 61 -16.88 4.29 -1.42
N CYS A 62 -17.41 3.64 -2.45
CA CYS A 62 -16.94 3.81 -3.82
C CYS A 62 -16.93 5.31 -4.21
N PRO A 63 -15.80 5.87 -4.69
CA PRO A 63 -15.73 7.26 -5.09
C PRO A 63 -16.75 7.61 -6.18
N ALA A 64 -17.26 8.84 -6.15
CA ALA A 64 -18.18 9.32 -7.18
C ALA A 64 -17.49 9.34 -8.55
N GLY A 65 -18.14 8.75 -9.57
CA GLY A 65 -17.59 8.64 -10.92
C GLY A 65 -16.70 7.42 -11.16
N GLU A 66 -16.40 6.63 -10.12
CA GLU A 66 -15.73 5.34 -10.26
C GLU A 66 -16.74 4.21 -10.49
N SER A 67 -16.32 3.19 -11.25
CA SER A 67 -17.09 1.95 -11.39
C SER A 67 -17.01 1.14 -10.10
N ALA A 68 -18.17 0.79 -9.52
CA ALA A 68 -18.23 -0.05 -8.33
C ALA A 68 -17.53 -1.41 -8.52
N ALA A 69 -17.56 -1.95 -9.75
CA ALA A 69 -16.86 -3.19 -10.08
C ALA A 69 -15.33 -3.01 -10.06
N ASN A 70 -14.82 -1.94 -10.69
CA ASN A 70 -13.38 -1.65 -10.71
C ASN A 70 -12.85 -1.35 -9.31
N PHE A 71 -13.63 -0.59 -8.53
CA PHE A 71 -13.28 -0.28 -7.14
C PHE A 71 -13.24 -1.57 -6.29
N ALA A 72 -14.24 -2.45 -6.43
CA ALA A 72 -14.25 -3.73 -5.73
C ALA A 72 -13.07 -4.62 -6.13
N GLU A 73 -12.71 -4.66 -7.41
CA GLU A 73 -11.53 -5.38 -7.90
C GLU A 73 -10.24 -4.82 -7.30
N ALA A 74 -10.06 -3.50 -7.31
CA ALA A 74 -8.89 -2.85 -6.70
C ALA A 74 -8.78 -3.14 -5.19
N MET A 75 -9.91 -3.12 -4.48
CA MET A 75 -9.96 -3.50 -3.07
C MET A 75 -9.57 -4.96 -2.84
N ALA A 76 -10.10 -5.88 -3.65
CA ALA A 76 -9.77 -7.30 -3.58
C ALA A 76 -8.27 -7.55 -3.87
N GLU A 77 -7.72 -6.90 -4.91
CA GLU A 77 -6.31 -6.97 -5.24
C GLU A 77 -5.42 -6.46 -4.10
N THR A 78 -5.78 -5.31 -3.52
CA THR A 78 -5.02 -4.71 -2.40
C THR A 78 -5.01 -5.63 -1.18
N ILE A 79 -6.16 -6.21 -0.83
CA ILE A 79 -6.28 -7.14 0.29
C ILE A 79 -5.46 -8.40 0.02
N GLN A 80 -5.57 -8.98 -1.18
CA GLN A 80 -4.80 -10.16 -1.54
C GLN A 80 -3.30 -9.90 -1.47
N PHE A 81 -2.83 -8.74 -1.96
CA PHE A 81 -1.43 -8.34 -1.87
C PHE A 81 -0.90 -8.36 -0.43
N LEU A 82 -1.67 -7.84 0.52
CA LEU A 82 -1.27 -7.82 1.93
C LEU A 82 -1.36 -9.20 2.59
N VAL A 83 -2.38 -9.99 2.24
CA VAL A 83 -2.55 -11.36 2.73
C VAL A 83 -1.39 -12.26 2.27
N ASP A 84 -0.96 -12.13 1.02
CA ASP A 84 0.18 -12.89 0.47
C ASP A 84 1.49 -12.58 1.21
N ASP A 85 1.65 -11.34 1.66
CA ASP A 85 2.79 -10.88 2.47
C ASP A 85 2.60 -11.14 3.99
N GLY A 86 1.49 -11.78 4.39
CA GLY A 86 1.19 -12.11 5.79
C GLY A 86 0.91 -10.88 6.67
N CYS A 87 0.52 -9.76 6.07
CA CYS A 87 0.32 -8.48 6.74
C CYS A 87 -1.17 -8.08 6.76
N GLU A 88 -1.65 -7.54 7.88
CA GLU A 88 -2.98 -6.88 7.93
C GLU A 88 -2.89 -5.37 7.64
N TRP A 89 -1.70 -4.81 7.85
CA TRP A 89 -1.40 -3.39 7.71
C TRP A 89 -0.51 -3.16 6.51
N GLY A 90 -0.90 -2.20 5.68
CA GLY A 90 -0.10 -1.76 4.55
C GLY A 90 1.10 -0.89 4.93
N ALA A 91 1.12 -0.31 6.13
CA ALA A 91 2.25 0.46 6.63
C ALA A 91 2.35 0.41 8.16
N ASP A 92 3.56 0.61 8.69
CA ASP A 92 3.80 0.80 10.13
C ASP A 92 3.44 2.22 10.59
N GLY A 93 3.56 3.19 9.68
CA GLY A 93 3.22 4.58 9.90
C GLY A 93 1.76 4.89 9.63
N ARG A 94 1.26 6.01 10.16
CA ARG A 94 -0.07 6.57 9.81
C ARG A 94 -1.27 5.61 9.93
N ARG A 95 -1.26 4.78 10.98
CA ARG A 95 -2.38 3.88 11.34
C ARG A 95 -3.55 4.57 12.06
N THR A 96 -3.42 5.84 12.42
CA THR A 96 -4.52 6.64 12.96
C THR A 96 -5.19 7.43 11.83
N VAL A 97 -6.52 7.37 11.75
CA VAL A 97 -7.30 8.13 10.77
C VAL A 97 -7.58 9.54 11.31
N PRO A 98 -7.10 10.61 10.65
CA PRO A 98 -7.48 11.97 11.01
C PRO A 98 -8.98 12.19 10.77
N PRO A 99 -9.69 12.93 11.65
CA PRO A 99 -11.11 13.23 11.46
C PRO A 99 -11.43 13.90 10.13
N SER A 100 -10.54 14.78 9.64
CA SER A 100 -10.68 15.45 8.34
C SER A 100 -10.66 14.47 7.17
N PHE A 101 -9.87 13.41 7.26
CA PHE A 101 -9.82 12.38 6.24
C PHE A 101 -11.10 11.53 6.25
N ALA A 102 -11.55 11.11 7.43
CA ALA A 102 -12.79 10.35 7.58
C ALA A 102 -14.01 11.15 7.08
N GLN A 103 -14.10 12.44 7.43
CA GLN A 103 -15.18 13.32 6.97
C GLN A 103 -15.15 13.52 5.44
N LYS A 104 -13.95 13.62 4.85
CA LYS A 104 -13.79 13.90 3.42
C LYS A 104 -14.03 12.67 2.54
N TYR A 105 -13.57 11.50 2.97
CA TYR A 105 -13.56 10.28 2.15
C TYR A 105 -14.48 9.17 2.67
N GLY A 106 -15.05 9.31 3.86
CA GLY A 106 -15.93 8.31 4.46
C GLY A 106 -15.21 7.06 4.97
N LEU A 107 -13.91 7.15 5.24
CA LEU A 107 -13.13 6.01 5.76
C LEU A 107 -13.60 5.62 7.17
N VAL A 108 -14.04 4.37 7.31
CA VAL A 108 -14.38 3.71 8.57
C VAL A 108 -13.33 2.65 8.87
N ARG A 109 -12.64 2.81 10.00
CA ARG A 109 -11.61 1.89 10.46
C ARG A 109 -12.12 1.07 11.65
N HIS A 110 -12.31 -0.23 11.42
CA HIS A 110 -12.71 -1.17 12.45
C HIS A 110 -11.47 -1.72 13.17
N LEU A 111 -10.92 -0.95 14.12
CA LEU A 111 -9.91 -1.45 15.05
C LEU A 111 -10.56 -1.72 16.40
N GLU A 112 -10.40 -2.94 16.91
CA GLU A 112 -10.61 -3.21 18.33
C GLU A 112 -9.58 -2.38 19.11
N VAL A 113 -10.05 -1.37 19.84
CA VAL A 113 -9.21 -0.40 20.53
C VAL A 113 -8.55 -1.08 21.74
N ALA A 114 -7.34 -1.61 21.57
CA ALA A 114 -6.41 -1.79 22.68
C ALA A 114 -5.73 -0.44 22.95
N MET A 115 -6.31 0.34 23.87
CA MET A 115 -5.71 1.57 24.39
C MET A 115 -4.44 1.23 25.17
N ASP A 116 -3.26 1.64 24.68
CA ASP A 116 -2.05 1.71 25.50
C ASP A 116 -1.45 3.12 25.41
N ARG A 117 -1.57 3.86 26.52
CA ARG A 117 -1.09 5.22 26.75
C ARG A 117 0.15 5.14 27.62
N THR A 118 1.35 5.37 27.08
CA THR A 118 2.51 5.76 27.92
C THR A 118 3.51 6.65 27.17
N LEU A 119 3.41 7.94 27.50
CA LEU A 119 4.44 8.84 28.03
C LEU A 119 5.63 9.34 27.18
N ASP A 120 5.81 10.66 27.33
CA ASP A 120 6.89 11.57 26.99
C ASP A 120 8.20 11.26 27.74
N GLN A 121 9.37 11.49 27.11
CA GLN A 121 10.48 12.28 27.69
C GLN A 121 11.65 12.46 26.72
N GLU A 122 12.33 13.58 26.91
CA GLU A 122 13.45 14.24 26.22
C GLU A 122 14.72 13.36 26.02
N LEU A 123 15.56 13.69 25.03
CA LEU A 123 16.92 14.25 25.21
C LEU A 123 17.69 14.27 23.86
N ASP A 124 18.35 15.40 23.65
CA ASP A 124 19.27 15.77 22.56
C ASP A 124 20.52 14.86 22.53
N ASP A 125 21.03 14.55 21.33
CA ASP A 125 22.46 14.34 21.07
C ASP A 125 22.74 14.08 19.58
N THR A 126 23.45 15.05 18.99
CA THR A 126 24.38 15.02 17.84
C THR A 126 24.88 13.63 17.42
N ILE A 127 24.97 13.36 16.11
CA ILE A 127 26.10 12.70 15.40
C ILE A 127 25.78 12.61 13.89
N GLU A 128 26.73 13.10 13.08
CA GLU A 128 26.84 12.91 11.63
C GLU A 128 27.14 11.44 11.29
N GLU A 129 26.64 10.93 10.15
CA GLU A 129 27.42 10.13 9.19
C GLU A 129 26.55 9.58 8.04
N GLU A 130 27.10 9.66 6.85
CA GLU A 130 26.63 9.12 5.57
C GLU A 130 26.39 7.61 5.62
N TYR A 131 25.46 7.10 4.80
CA TYR A 131 25.73 5.85 4.08
C TYR A 131 24.83 5.74 2.83
N GLU A 132 25.46 5.76 1.65
CA GLU A 132 24.89 5.25 0.41
C GLU A 132 24.78 3.71 0.47
N VAL A 133 23.89 3.15 -0.37
CA VAL A 133 24.09 1.92 -1.19
C VAL A 133 22.80 1.09 -1.28
N GLY A 134 22.23 1.07 -2.50
CA GLY A 134 21.66 -0.13 -3.12
C GLY A 134 20.29 -0.61 -2.67
N ALA A 135 19.22 -0.10 -3.29
CA ALA A 135 17.90 -0.75 -3.23
C ALA A 135 17.90 -2.04 -4.09
N PRO A 136 17.50 -3.20 -3.55
CA PRO A 136 17.44 -4.44 -4.32
C PRO A 136 16.23 -4.44 -5.27
N ASN A 137 16.53 -4.59 -6.57
CA ASN A 137 15.58 -4.73 -7.67
C ASN A 137 14.79 -6.05 -7.58
N HIS A 138 13.69 -6.09 -6.82
CA HIS A 138 12.84 -7.28 -6.72
C HIS A 138 11.85 -7.45 -7.90
N ARG A 139 11.65 -6.40 -8.73
CA ARG A 139 10.65 -6.40 -9.82
C ARG A 139 11.06 -7.19 -11.08
N LEU A 140 12.31 -7.62 -11.21
CA LEU A 140 12.74 -8.41 -12.38
C LEU A 140 12.44 -9.91 -12.25
N ARG A 141 12.20 -10.43 -11.03
CA ARG A 141 12.06 -11.87 -10.81
C ARG A 141 10.64 -12.41 -11.02
N ARG A 142 9.58 -11.61 -10.72
CA ARG A 142 8.18 -12.08 -10.83
C ARG A 142 7.60 -12.06 -12.24
N ARG A 143 8.07 -11.18 -13.14
CA ARG A 143 7.56 -11.12 -14.53
C ARG A 143 7.87 -12.39 -15.33
N ASN A 144 8.98 -13.07 -15.03
CA ASN A 144 9.36 -14.31 -15.70
C ASN A 144 8.55 -15.53 -15.24
N GLN A 145 7.96 -15.50 -14.04
CA GLN A 145 7.14 -16.61 -13.53
C GLN A 145 5.74 -16.64 -14.16
N ILE A 146 5.10 -15.48 -14.35
CA ILE A 146 3.78 -15.41 -14.99
C ILE A 146 3.84 -15.88 -16.44
N ILE A 147 4.90 -15.51 -17.18
CA ILE A 147 5.09 -15.95 -18.58
C ILE A 147 5.25 -17.48 -18.66
N ALA A 148 6.00 -18.08 -17.73
CA ALA A 148 6.19 -19.53 -17.70
C ALA A 148 4.86 -20.29 -17.50
N PHE A 149 4.01 -19.84 -16.58
CA PHE A 149 2.71 -20.48 -16.33
C PHE A 149 1.76 -20.40 -17.53
N VAL A 150 1.69 -19.25 -18.22
CA VAL A 150 0.83 -19.08 -19.41
C VAL A 150 1.29 -19.96 -20.56
N VAL A 151 2.61 -20.06 -20.79
CA VAL A 151 3.16 -20.92 -21.86
C VAL A 151 2.91 -22.40 -21.57
N THR A 152 3.12 -22.85 -20.33
CA THR A 152 2.83 -24.25 -19.96
C THR A 152 1.36 -24.59 -20.10
N PHE A 153 0.45 -23.69 -19.68
CA PHE A 153 -0.98 -23.90 -19.83
C PHE A 153 -1.42 -24.01 -21.30
N LEU A 154 -0.91 -23.13 -22.17
CA LEU A 154 -1.20 -23.16 -23.60
C LEU A 154 -0.68 -24.45 -24.27
N LEU A 155 0.51 -24.93 -23.88
CA LEU A 155 1.07 -26.18 -24.39
C LEU A 155 0.25 -27.40 -23.97
N VAL A 156 -0.25 -27.44 -22.73
CA VAL A 156 -1.11 -28.54 -22.24
C VAL A 156 -2.45 -28.55 -22.96
N VAL A 157 -3.08 -27.38 -23.17
CA VAL A 157 -4.34 -27.26 -23.90
C VAL A 157 -4.15 -27.70 -25.35
N LEU A 158 -3.10 -27.24 -26.03
CA LEU A 158 -2.80 -27.64 -27.41
C LEU A 158 -2.55 -29.15 -27.52
N TRP A 159 -1.84 -29.76 -26.58
CA TRP A 159 -1.63 -31.20 -26.55
C TRP A 159 -2.93 -31.99 -26.36
N TYR A 160 -3.82 -31.52 -25.48
CA TYR A 160 -5.12 -32.16 -25.23
C TYR A 160 -6.03 -32.15 -26.47
N PHE A 161 -5.94 -31.14 -27.33
CA PHE A 161 -6.73 -31.06 -28.57
C PHE A 161 -6.11 -31.83 -29.76
N MET A 162 -4.84 -32.22 -29.67
CA MET A 162 -4.13 -32.95 -30.72
C MET A 162 -4.11 -34.48 -30.51
N ASN A 163 -4.64 -34.96 -29.39
CA ASN A 163 -4.70 -36.37 -28.99
C ASN A 163 -6.16 -36.80 -28.82
#